data_AF-A0A3G8XZ34-F1
#
_entry.id   AF-A0A3G8XZ34-F1
#
_cell.length_a   1.000
_cell.length_b   1.000
_cell.length_c   1.000
_cell.angle_alpha   90.00
_cell.angle_beta   90.00
_cell.angle_gamma   90.00
#
_symmetry.space_group_name_H-M   'P 1'
#
loop_
_entity.id
_entity.type
_entity.pdbx_description
1 polymer ?
#
loop_
_entity_poly.entity_id
_entity_poly.type
_entity_poly.pdbx_seq_one_letter_code
_entity_poly.pdbx_strand_id
1 'polypeptide(L)' 'MKPLTFLEVGNLGGLVAMIVMMIIGISLVIAFVLTFIIKAVYESKDNRKYSTKQYWQTVIVILLICGLISGIICGGL' A
#
# COMPACT_ATOMS: atom_id res chain seq x y z
N MET A 1 -24.97 3.35 -17.22
CA MET A 1 -25.64 2.90 -15.97
C MET A 1 -24.95 3.61 -14.81
N LYS A 2 -25.70 4.17 -13.86
CA LYS A 2 -25.12 4.97 -12.77
C LYS A 2 -24.28 4.04 -11.87
N PRO A 3 -23.11 4.45 -11.37
CA PRO A 3 -22.28 3.61 -10.49
C PRO A 3 -23.05 3.17 -9.23
N LEU A 4 -24.06 3.94 -8.82
CA LEU A 4 -24.96 3.60 -7.71
C LEU A 4 -25.77 2.31 -7.94
N THR A 5 -26.10 1.96 -9.19
CA THR A 5 -26.88 0.74 -9.48
C THR A 5 -26.07 -0.54 -9.25
N PHE A 6 -24.73 -0.48 -9.24
CA PHE A 6 -23.86 -1.59 -8.87
C PHE A 6 -23.74 -1.75 -7.35
N LEU A 7 -24.02 -0.68 -6.60
CA LEU A 7 -23.97 -0.64 -5.14
C LEU A 7 -25.30 -1.04 -4.46
N GLU A 8 -26.38 -1.24 -5.21
CA GLU A 8 -27.71 -1.51 -4.65
C GLU A 8 -28.15 -2.98 -4.82
N VAL A 9 -27.42 -3.77 -5.64
CA VAL A 9 -27.77 -5.15 -5.99
C VAL A 9 -26.98 -6.14 -5.12
N GLY A 10 -27.43 -6.32 -3.87
CA GLY A 10 -27.40 -7.61 -3.16
C GLY A 10 -26.09 -8.22 -2.63
N ASN A 11 -24.89 -7.74 -2.98
CA ASN A 11 -23.62 -8.30 -2.44
C ASN A 11 -22.53 -7.25 -2.17
N LEU A 12 -22.93 -6.14 -1.58
CA LEU A 12 -22.06 -4.98 -1.36
C LEU A 12 -20.82 -5.29 -0.52
N GLY A 13 -20.97 -6.11 0.51
CA GLY A 13 -19.88 -6.51 1.38
C GLY A 13 -18.80 -7.31 0.66
N GLY A 14 -19.19 -8.22 -0.25
CA GLY A 14 -18.26 -9.06 -1.00
C GLY A 14 -17.42 -8.25 -2.00
N LEU A 15 -18.05 -7.33 -2.73
CA LEU A 15 -17.35 -6.48 -3.70
C LEU A 15 -16.38 -5.52 -3.00
N VAL A 16 -16.83 -4.86 -1.93
CA VAL A 16 -15.98 -3.96 -1.14
C VAL A 16 -14.81 -4.72 -0.51
N ALA A 17 -15.05 -5.90 0.05
CA ALA A 17 -14.00 -6.74 0.60
C ALA A 17 -12.96 -7.15 -0.45
N MET A 18 -13.39 -7.52 -1.67
CA MET A 18 -12.49 -7.87 -2.77
C MET A 18 -11.59 -6.70 -3.18
N ILE A 19 -12.17 -5.50 -3.31
CA ILE A 19 -11.42 -4.29 -3.69
C ILE A 19 -10.41 -3.91 -2.59
N VAL A 20 -10.84 -3.93 -1.33
CA VAL A 20 -9.96 -3.64 -0.19
C VAL A 20 -8.81 -4.64 -0.11
N MET A 21 -9.08 -5.94 -0.28
CA MET A 21 -8.04 -6.97 -0.29
C MET A 21 -7.05 -6.78 -1.44
N MET A 22 -7.52 -6.37 -2.62
CA MET A 22 -6.67 -6.07 -3.77
C MET A 22 -5.76 -4.86 -3.52
N ILE A 23 -6.30 -3.78 -2.93
CA ILE A 23 -5.53 -2.57 -2.59
C ILE A 23 -4.46 -2.89 -1.54
N ILE A 24 -4.81 -3.66 -0.50
CA ILE A 24 -3.86 -4.09 0.54
C ILE A 24 -2.76 -4.95 -0.08
N GLY A 25 -3.13 -5.92 -0.94
CA GLY A 25 -2.18 -6.79 -1.62
C GLY A 25 -1.17 -6.00 -2.46
N ILE A 26 -1.64 -5.08 -3.30
CA ILE A 26 -0.78 -4.24 -4.16
C ILE A 26 0.11 -3.33 -3.30
N SER A 27 -0.45 -2.71 -2.26
CA SER A 27 0.29 -1.79 -1.38
C SER A 27 1.43 -2.51 -0.64
N LEU A 28 1.21 -3.75 -0.20
CA LEU A 28 2.25 -4.57 0.42
C LEU A 28 3.40 -4.88 -0.54
N VAL A 29 3.09 -5.26 -1.78
CA VAL A 29 4.11 -5.57 -2.79
C VAL A 29 4.96 -4.33 -3.08
N ILE A 30 4.32 -3.18 -3.29
CA ILE A 30 5.01 -1.90 -3.54
C ILE A 30 5.90 -1.51 -2.35
N ALA A 31 5.38 -1.62 -1.12
CA ALA A 31 6.16 -1.33 0.08
C ALA A 31 7.40 -2.22 0.21
N PHE A 32 7.27 -3.51 -0.13
CA PHE A 32 8.38 -4.45 -0.07
C PHE A 32 9.45 -4.14 -1.11
N VAL A 33 9.05 -3.86 -2.36
CA VAL A 33 9.97 -3.51 -3.45
C VAL A 33 10.72 -2.22 -3.15
N LEU A 34 10.01 -1.16 -2.73
CA LEU A 34 10.64 0.12 -2.37
C LEU A 34 11.61 -0.03 -1.20
N THR A 35 11.21 -0.75 -0.14
CA THR A 35 12.10 -0.99 1.00
C THR A 35 13.35 -1.77 0.58
N PHE A 36 13.21 -2.75 -0.32
CA PHE A 36 14.33 -3.51 -0.84
C PHE A 36 15.30 -2.63 -1.62
N ILE A 37 14.80 -1.74 -2.49
CA ILE A 37 15.62 -0.77 -3.23
C ILE A 37 16.34 0.17 -2.28
N ILE A 38 15.63 0.76 -1.29
CA ILE A 38 16.22 1.67 -0.31
C ILE A 38 17.33 0.96 0.47
N LYS A 39 17.07 -0.28 0.91
CA LYS A 39 18.07 -1.10 1.60
C LYS A 39 19.30 -1.35 0.73
N ALA A 40 19.11 -1.76 -0.52
CA ALA A 40 20.21 -2.02 -1.46
C ALA A 40 21.05 -0.77 -1.71
N VAL A 41 20.42 0.40 -1.90
CA VAL A 41 21.11 1.67 -2.10
C VAL A 41 21.86 2.13 -0.84
N TYR A 42 21.26 1.96 0.34
CA TYR A 42 21.88 2.37 1.61
C TYR A 42 23.10 1.52 1.95
N GLU A 43 22.99 0.20 1.77
CA GLU A 43 24.08 -0.74 2.01
C GLU A 43 25.20 -0.58 0.96
N SER A 44 24.84 -0.26 -0.30
CA SER A 44 25.80 0.01 -1.37
C SER A 44 26.61 1.30 -1.19
N LYS A 45 26.10 2.31 -0.47
CA LYS A 45 26.77 3.62 -0.33
C LYS A 45 27.72 3.70 0.86
N ASP A 46 27.37 3.12 2.01
CA ASP A 46 28.08 3.40 3.27
C ASP A 46 28.72 2.16 3.91
N ASN A 47 28.65 0.96 3.29
CA ASN A 47 29.02 -0.33 3.92
C ASN A 47 28.35 -0.55 5.31
N ARG A 48 27.38 0.28 5.69
CA ARG A 48 26.65 0.17 6.94
C ARG A 48 25.46 -0.76 6.74
N LYS A 49 25.31 -1.69 7.67
CA LYS A 49 24.15 -2.59 7.70
C LYS A 49 22.89 -1.79 7.97
N TYR A 50 21.88 -2.03 7.14
CA TYR A 50 20.56 -1.47 7.33
C TYR A 50 19.96 -2.03 8.63
N SER A 51 19.73 -1.17 9.62
CA SER A 51 19.23 -1.60 10.93
C SER A 51 17.79 -2.08 10.83
N THR A 52 17.45 -3.17 11.52
CA THR A 52 16.09 -3.72 11.59
C THR A 52 15.06 -2.66 12.02
N LYS A 53 15.45 -1.72 12.89
CA LYS A 53 14.60 -0.60 13.31
C LYS A 53 14.28 0.36 12.16
N GLN A 54 15.29 0.70 11.35
CA GLN A 54 15.11 1.57 10.19
C GLN A 54 14.29 0.87 9.11
N TYR A 55 14.47 -0.44 8.93
CA TYR A 55 13.66 -1.24 8.00
C TYR A 55 12.18 -1.17 8.31
N TRP A 56 11.81 -1.46 9.56
CA TRP A 56 10.41 -1.40 9.96
C TRP A 56 9.83 0.01 9.88
N GLN A 57 10.63 1.03 10.22
CA GLN A 57 10.22 2.42 10.09
C GLN A 57 9.95 2.80 8.62
N THR A 58 10.81 2.39 7.68
CA THR A 58 10.63 2.64 6.25
C THR A 58 9.42 1.91 5.69
N VAL A 59 9.21 0.64 6.06
CA VAL A 59 8.02 -0.13 5.65
C VAL A 59 6.74 0.53 6.13
N ILE A 60 6.67 0.94 7.40
CA ILE A 60 5.48 1.61 7.97
C ILE A 60 5.21 2.93 7.22
N VAL A 61 6.23 3.75 6.99
CA VAL A 61 6.08 5.03 6.30
C VAL A 61 5.56 4.83 4.88
N ILE A 62 6.10 3.87 4.12
CA ILE A 62 5.64 3.60 2.76
C ILE A 62 4.21 3.06 2.74
N LEU A 63 3.86 2.16 3.65
CA LEU A 63 2.48 1.66 3.79
C LEU A 63 1.50 2.77 4.13
N LEU A 64 1.89 3.69 5.02
CA LEU A 64 1.07 4.83 5.41
C LEU A 64 0.84 5.78 4.22
N ILE A 65 1.88 6.04 3.43
CA ILE A 65 1.78 6.86 2.21
C ILE A 65 0.90 6.18 1.15
N CYS A 66 1.11 4.89 0.89
CA CYS A 66 0.28 4.12 -0.07
C CYS A 66 -1.19 4.09 0.34
N GLY A 67 -1.48 3.92 1.64
CA GLY A 67 -2.82 3.97 2.19
C GLY A 67 -3.46 5.36 2.03
N LEU A 68 -2.71 6.42 2.32
CA LEU A 68 -3.18 7.79 2.19
C LEU A 68 -3.50 8.16 0.73
N ILE A 69 -2.62 7.82 -0.21
CA ILE A 69 -2.82 8.04 -1.65
C ILE A 69 -4.04 7.26 -2.14
N SER A 70 -4.16 5.99 -1.76
CA SER A 70 -5.31 5.16 -2.13
C SER A 70 -6.62 5.72 -1.57
N GLY A 71 -6.60 6.25 -0.35
CA GLY A 71 -7.75 6.92 0.27
C GLY A 71 -8.16 8.21 -0.45
N ILE A 72 -7.20 9.02 -0.90
CA ILE A 72 -7.47 10.23 -1.67
C ILE A 72 -8.07 9.88 -3.03
N ILE A 73 -7.48 8.92 -3.76
CA ILE A 73 -7.94 8.53 -5.10
C ILE A 73 -9.30 7.85 -5.06
N CYS A 74 -9.53 6.95 -4.11
CA CYS A 74 -10.76 6.15 -4.03
C CYS A 74 -11.89 6.84 -3.24
N GLY A 75 -11.55 7.75 -2.32
CA GLY A 75 -12.50 8.48 -1.48
C GLY A 75 -12.92 9.84 -2.04
N GLY A 76 -12.23 10.36 -3.05
CA GLY A 76 -12.59 11.59 -3.75
C GLY A 76 -12.65 12.82 -2.84
N LEU A 77 -11.57 13.09 -2.11
CA LEU A 77 -11.40 14.36 -1.39
C LEU A 77 -10.91 15.46 -2.32
#